data_AF-A0A963W2C6-F1
#
_entry.id   AF-A0A963W2C6-F1
#
_cell.length_a   1.000
_cell.length_b   1.000
_cell.length_c   1.000
_cell.angle_alpha   90.00
_cell.angle_beta   90.00
_cell.angle_gamma   90.00
#
_symmetry.space_group_name_H-M   'P 1'
#
loop_
_entity.id
_entity.type
_entity.pdbx_description
1 polymer ?
#
loop_
_entity_poly.entity_id
_entity_poly.type
_entity_poly.pdbx_seq_one_letter_code
_entity_poly.pdbx_strand_id
1 'polypeptide(L)' 'MTYQQSILEAGQTIGQHQQTWSGIEPESVARMRLQNRFRTGIDIARYTAQIMREDMAAYDAD' A
#
# COMPACT_ATOMS: atom_id res chain seq x y z
N MET A 1 0.29 5.42 3.90
CA MET A 1 1.70 5.04 3.70
C MET A 1 2.21 5.81 2.49
N THR A 2 3.12 6.75 2.67
CA THR A 2 3.70 7.50 1.54
C THR A 2 4.75 6.66 0.84
N TYR A 3 5.08 6.98 -0.42
CA TYR A 3 6.13 6.28 -1.16
C TYR A 3 7.45 6.27 -0.38
N GLN A 4 7.87 7.44 0.10
CA GLN A 4 9.09 7.62 0.87
C GLN A 4 9.11 6.79 2.16
N GLN A 5 7.97 6.68 2.86
CA GLN A 5 7.86 5.83 4.05
C GLN A 5 8.05 4.35 3.72
N SER A 6 7.50 3.88 2.59
CA SER A 6 7.65 2.49 2.14
C SER A 6 9.10 2.14 1.82
N ILE A 7 9.87 3.08 1.26
CA ILE A 7 11.31 2.94 1.01
C ILE A 7 12.08 2.83 2.33
N LEU A 8 11.80 3.71 3.29
CA LEU A 8 12.45 3.69 4.60
C LEU A 8 12.20 2.37 5.34
N GLU A 9 10.96 1.88 5.37
CA GLU A 9 10.61 0.59 5.98
C GLU A 9 11.29 -0.59 5.27
N ALA A 10 11.33 -0.58 3.93
CA ALA A 10 12.03 -1.60 3.17
C ALA A 10 13.53 -1.59 3.48
N GLY A 11 14.16 -0.41 3.52
CA GLY A 11 15.58 -0.25 3.86
C GLY A 11 15.91 -0.72 5.27
N GLN A 12 15.06 -0.41 6.25
CA GLN A 12 15.22 -0.90 7.62
C GLN A 12 15.15 -2.43 7.69
N THR A 13 14.19 -3.04 7.00
CA THR A 13 14.02 -4.50 6.98
C THR A 13 15.20 -5.19 6.30
N ILE A 14 15.69 -4.64 5.18
CA ILE A 14 16.84 -5.18 4.44
C ILE A 14 18.11 -5.05 5.28
N GLY A 15 18.30 -3.93 5.97
CA GLY A 15 19.44 -3.69 6.85
C GLY A 15 19.57 -4.70 8.00
N GLN A 16 18.45 -5.22 8.51
CA GLN A 16 18.44 -6.29 9.53
C GLN A 16 18.98 -7.63 8.99
N HIS A 17 18.99 -7.83 7.68
CA HIS A 17 19.41 -9.06 7.00
C HIS A 17 20.57 -8.82 6.01
N GLN A 18 21.42 -7.82 6.29
CA GLN A 18 22.46 -7.31 5.37
C GLN A 18 23.34 -8.38 4.72
N GLN A 19 23.67 -9.46 5.45
CA GLN A 19 24.51 -10.55 4.94
C GLN A 19 23.84 -11.40 3.85
N THR A 20 22.51 -11.54 3.91
CA THR A 20 21.75 -12.39 2.98
C THR A 20 20.99 -11.60 1.93
N TRP A 21 20.63 -10.34 2.22
CA TRP A 21 19.71 -9.53 1.40
C TRP A 21 20.39 -8.35 0.69
N SER A 22 21.72 -8.38 0.55
CA SER A 22 22.52 -7.30 -0.07
C SER A 22 22.15 -6.97 -1.52
N GLY A 23 21.51 -7.88 -2.24
CA GLY A 23 21.03 -7.66 -3.62
C GLY A 23 19.63 -7.05 -3.73
N ILE A 24 18.94 -6.79 -2.62
CA ILE A 24 17.57 -6.26 -2.64
C ILE A 24 17.62 -4.73 -2.59
N GLU A 25 17.00 -4.09 -3.56
CA GLU A 25 16.92 -2.63 -3.64
C GLU A 25 15.60 -2.14 -2.97
N PRO A 26 15.68 -1.31 -1.90
CA PRO A 26 14.50 -0.86 -1.14
C PRO A 26 13.43 -0.12 -1.95
N GLU A 27 13.82 0.71 -2.92
CA GLU A 27 12.90 1.46 -3.78
C GLU A 27 12.06 0.52 -4.66
N SER A 28 12.67 -0.55 -5.17
CA SER A 28 12.01 -1.56 -5.99
C SER A 28 10.96 -2.32 -5.18
N VAL A 29 11.27 -2.67 -3.93
CA VAL A 29 10.27 -3.22 -2.99
C VAL A 29 9.14 -2.22 -2.75
N ALA A 30 9.46 -0.94 -2.56
CA ALA A 30 8.45 0.08 -2.34
C ALA A 30 7.52 0.26 -3.55
N ARG A 31 8.05 0.22 -4.78
CA ARG A 31 7.28 0.26 -6.03
C ARG A 31 6.36 -0.95 -6.16
N MET A 32 6.87 -2.16 -5.90
CA MET A 32 6.06 -3.39 -5.93
C MET A 32 4.89 -3.31 -4.94
N ARG A 33 5.13 -2.82 -3.72
CA ARG A 33 4.09 -2.63 -2.71
C ARG A 33 3.03 -1.61 -3.13
N LEU A 34 3.42 -0.52 -3.77
CA LEU A 34 2.49 0.50 -4.27
C LEU A 34 1.64 0.00 -5.44
N GLN A 35 2.27 -0.73 -6.36
CA GLN A 35 1.57 -1.37 -7.47
C GLN A 35 0.51 -2.36 -6.97
N ASN A 36 0.77 -3.03 -5.84
CA ASN A 36 -0.19 -3.86 -5.13
C ASN A 36 -0.90 -3.13 -3.98
N ARG A 37 -1.61 -2.03 -4.30
CA ARG A 37 -2.29 -1.17 -3.32
C ARG A 37 -3.31 -1.93 -2.45
N PHE A 38 -4.04 -2.89 -3.02
CA PHE A 38 -5.02 -3.72 -2.31
C PHE A 38 -4.49 -5.14 -2.16
N ARG A 39 -4.04 -5.48 -0.94
CA ARG A 39 -3.37 -6.76 -0.67
C ARG A 39 -4.35 -7.93 -0.67
N THR A 40 -5.63 -7.66 -0.36
CA THR A 40 -6.68 -8.68 -0.30
C THR A 40 -7.96 -8.19 -0.97
N GLY A 41 -8.81 -9.12 -1.40
CA GLY A 41 -10.15 -8.79 -1.90
C GLY A 41 -11.04 -8.11 -0.85
N ILE A 42 -10.81 -8.37 0.44
CA ILE A 42 -11.52 -7.70 1.54
C ILE A 42 -11.17 -6.21 1.59
N ASP A 43 -9.94 -5.82 1.25
CA ASP A 43 -9.55 -4.41 1.18
C ASP A 43 -10.25 -3.70 0.03
N ILE A 44 -10.37 -4.37 -1.12
CA ILE A 44 -11.12 -3.86 -2.27
C ILE A 44 -12.59 -3.67 -1.89
N ALA A 45 -13.22 -4.69 -1.31
CA ALA A 45 -14.63 -4.64 -0.92
C ALA A 45 -14.93 -3.53 0.09
N ARG A 46 -14.04 -3.32 1.07
CA ARG A 46 -14.20 -2.22 2.04
C ARG A 46 -14.08 -0.85 1.37
N TYR A 47 -13.07 -0.68 0.51
CA TYR A 47 -12.85 0.58 -0.20
C TYR A 47 -14.03 0.94 -1.11
N THR A 48 -14.53 -0.01 -1.90
CA THR A 48 -15.65 0.22 -2.81
C THR A 48 -16.96 0.41 -2.08
N ALA A 49 -17.21 -0.33 -0.99
CA ALA A 49 -18.42 -0.15 -0.17
C ALA A 49 -18.46 1.21 0.52
N GLN A 50 -17.32 1.80 0.86
CA GLN A 50 -17.25 3.15 1.39
C GLN A 50 -17.67 4.18 0.32
N ILE A 51 -17.06 4.12 -0.86
CA ILE A 51 -17.38 5.03 -1.98
C ILE A 51 -18.87 4.96 -2.32
N MET A 52 -19.43 3.76 -2.44
CA MET A 52 -20.86 3.60 -2.74
C MET A 52 -21.75 4.28 -1.71
N ARG A 53 -21.43 4.21 -0.42
CA ARG A 53 -22.21 4.88 0.63
C ARG A 53 -22.08 6.40 0.58
N GLU A 54 -20.89 6.90 0.28
CA GLU A 54 -20.66 8.34 0.09
C GLU A 54 -21.45 8.86 -1.12
N ASP A 55 -21.43 8.12 -2.24
CA ASP A 55 -22.20 8.45 -3.45
C ASP A 55 -23.71 8.44 -3.18
N MET A 56 -24.22 7.44 -2.45
CA MET A 56 -25.64 7.37 -2.08
C MET A 56 -26.05 8.55 -1.19
N ALA A 57 -25.24 8.89 -0.18
CA ALA A 57 -25.55 10.03 0.70
C ALA A 57 -25.49 11.37 -0.04
N ALA A 58 -24.58 11.51 -1.01
CA ALA A 58 -24.50 12.69 -1.85
C ALA A 58 -25.72 12.82 -2.76
N TYR A 59 -26.20 11.70 -3.32
CA TYR A 59 -27.43 11.65 -4.11
C TYR A 59 -28.67 12.01 -3.29
N ASP A 60 -28.81 11.46 -2.07
CA ASP A 60 -29.95 11.76 -1.19
C ASP A 60 -29.99 13.23 -0.72
N ALA A 61 -28.87 13.96 -0.85
CA ALA A 61 -28.73 15.35 -0.43
C ALA A 61 -29.01 16.38 -1.54
N ASP A 62 -29.23 15.94 -2.78
CA ASP A 62 -29.59 16.76 -3.96
C ASP A 62 -31.04 16.46 -4.38
#